data_AF-E0UNG6-F1
#
_entry.id   AF-E0UNG6-F1
#
_cell.length_a   1.000
_cell.length_b   1.000
_cell.length_c   1.000
_cell.angle_alpha   90.00
_cell.angle_beta   90.00
_cell.angle_gamma   90.00
#
_symmetry.space_group_name_H-M   'P 1'
#
loop_
_entity.id
_entity.type
_entity.pdbx_description
1 polymer ?
#
loop_
_entity_poly.entity_id
_entity_poly.type
_entity_poly.pdbx_seq_one_letter_code
_entity_poly.pdbx_strand_id
1 'polypeptide(L)'
;MRKILVIEDDLRFQRICRRGCHLELEQGLFSFEFTPSTEQGLEAIKNDTEKEIVLILLDLKMEPAQINGLQFLTEVSNHNINCPIICYTAYPEKIVNLSSQNLNRVVCVLPKGQNQYQFKVLRDLMVFLLSETVSQSAITEADKELLDYPQVREAIKRFSERKKLKLIKELVADLSYPYMKEFYREVPSRAKALIDSVQQQRQKILRKWVLEKLEEKLLPSEIPTDELVIYRIEESIRRSTEKGKYYYLKWFDKNTKKDQSKYIPRSIADTLPPEFRSP
;
A
#
# COMPACT_ATOMS: atom_id res chain seq x y z
N MET A 1 -5.01 -25.43 -3.79
CA MET A 1 -5.09 -23.96 -4.07
C MET A 1 -4.13 -23.25 -3.12
N ARG A 2 -3.45 -22.17 -3.53
CA ARG A 2 -2.49 -21.49 -2.64
C ARG A 2 -3.21 -20.82 -1.48
N LYS A 3 -2.73 -21.02 -0.26
CA LYS A 3 -3.25 -20.44 0.99
C LYS A 3 -2.26 -19.45 1.59
N ILE A 4 -2.80 -18.33 2.07
CA ILE A 4 -2.12 -17.42 2.98
C ILE A 4 -2.68 -17.69 4.37
N LEU A 5 -1.84 -18.14 5.29
CA LEU A 5 -2.20 -18.30 6.70
C LEU A 5 -2.09 -16.94 7.39
N VAL A 6 -3.17 -16.50 8.04
CA VAL A 6 -3.24 -15.22 8.76
C VAL A 6 -3.43 -15.50 10.24
N ILE A 7 -2.40 -15.22 11.02
CA ILE A 7 -2.33 -15.43 12.46
C ILE A 7 -2.59 -14.08 13.14
N GLU A 8 -3.84 -13.83 13.51
CA GLU A 8 -4.33 -12.55 14.02
C GLU A 8 -5.65 -12.74 14.80
N ASP A 9 -5.72 -12.15 16.00
CA ASP A 9 -6.89 -12.17 16.89
C ASP A 9 -7.93 -11.08 16.56
N ASP A 10 -7.56 -9.99 15.88
CA ASP A 10 -8.50 -8.96 15.43
C ASP A 10 -9.36 -9.39 14.22
N LEU A 11 -10.61 -9.77 14.49
CA LEU A 11 -11.61 -10.08 13.46
C LEU A 11 -11.85 -8.95 12.44
N ARG A 12 -11.61 -7.69 12.82
CA ARG A 12 -11.75 -6.55 11.89
C ARG A 12 -10.66 -6.61 10.84
N PHE A 13 -9.43 -6.98 11.21
CA PHE A 13 -8.34 -7.15 10.26
C PHE A 13 -8.64 -8.27 9.26
N GLN A 14 -9.21 -9.39 9.72
CA GLN A 14 -9.62 -10.48 8.84
C GLN A 14 -10.63 -10.02 7.77
N ARG A 15 -11.60 -9.18 8.16
CA ARG A 15 -12.55 -8.56 7.21
C ARG A 15 -11.86 -7.61 6.24
N ILE A 16 -10.87 -6.83 6.71
CA ILE A 16 -10.05 -5.96 5.86
C ILE A 16 -9.29 -6.79 4.82
N CYS A 17 -8.67 -7.91 5.22
CA CYS A 17 -7.98 -8.81 4.28
C CYS A 17 -8.91 -9.30 3.17
N ARG A 18 -10.08 -9.83 3.54
CA ARG A 18 -11.06 -10.34 2.56
C ARG A 18 -11.55 -9.27 1.61
N ARG A 19 -11.94 -8.10 2.13
CA ARG A 19 -12.45 -6.99 1.31
C ARG A 19 -11.36 -6.39 0.43
N GLY A 20 -10.17 -6.20 0.99
CA GLY A 20 -9.04 -5.57 0.32
C GLY A 20 -8.44 -6.43 -0.79
N CYS A 21 -8.63 -7.75 -0.73
CA CYS A 21 -8.18 -8.71 -1.74
C CYS A 21 -9.33 -9.38 -2.52
N HIS A 22 -10.53 -8.78 -2.56
CA HIS A 22 -11.71 -9.45 -3.13
C HIS A 22 -11.51 -9.86 -4.59
N LEU A 23 -10.83 -9.04 -5.41
CA LEU A 23 -10.55 -9.34 -6.81
C LEU A 23 -9.63 -10.57 -6.95
N GLU A 24 -8.59 -10.65 -6.12
CA GLU A 24 -7.64 -11.76 -6.12
C GLU A 24 -8.29 -13.07 -5.64
N LEU A 25 -9.20 -12.98 -4.66
CA LEU A 25 -9.98 -14.11 -4.15
C LEU A 25 -10.99 -14.61 -5.21
N GLU A 26 -11.70 -13.72 -5.90
CA GLU A 26 -12.64 -14.06 -6.98
C GLU A 26 -11.93 -14.72 -8.18
N GLN A 27 -10.69 -14.28 -8.46
CA GLN A 27 -9.85 -14.87 -9.50
C GLN A 27 -9.19 -16.19 -9.07
N GLY A 28 -9.35 -16.62 -7.81
CA GLY A 28 -8.76 -17.84 -7.28
C GLY A 28 -7.23 -17.81 -7.20
N LEU A 29 -6.62 -16.62 -7.12
CA LEU A 29 -5.15 -16.49 -7.02
C LEU A 29 -4.61 -17.12 -5.72
N PHE A 30 -5.36 -16.96 -4.64
CA PHE A 30 -5.13 -17.57 -3.33
C PHE A 30 -6.40 -17.57 -2.50
N SER A 31 -6.39 -18.26 -1.36
CA SER A 31 -7.34 -18.06 -0.26
C SER A 31 -6.65 -17.67 1.04
N PHE A 32 -7.44 -17.18 1.99
CA PHE A 32 -6.99 -16.99 3.36
C PHE A 32 -7.44 -18.15 4.26
N GLU A 33 -6.54 -18.59 5.12
CA GLU A 33 -6.82 -19.41 6.28
C GLU A 33 -6.54 -18.55 7.52
N PHE A 34 -7.53 -18.36 8.39
CA PHE A 34 -7.42 -17.45 9.53
C PHE A 34 -7.35 -18.24 10.83
N THR A 35 -6.36 -17.93 11.67
CA THR A 35 -6.21 -18.49 13.01
C THR A 35 -6.07 -17.36 14.04
N PRO A 36 -6.82 -17.38 15.15
CA PRO A 36 -6.78 -16.34 16.18
C PRO A 36 -5.56 -16.41 17.10
N SER A 37 -4.72 -17.44 16.99
CA SER A 37 -3.55 -17.62 17.84
C SER A 37 -2.42 -18.34 17.12
N THR A 38 -1.20 -18.22 17.66
CA THR A 38 0.01 -18.85 17.12
C THR A 38 -0.01 -20.36 17.22
N GLU A 39 -0.62 -20.93 18.26
CA GLU A 39 -0.74 -22.38 18.46
C GLU A 39 -1.59 -23.00 17.36
N GLN A 40 -2.75 -22.38 17.09
CA GLN A 40 -3.63 -22.79 15.99
C GLN A 40 -2.94 -22.59 14.64
N GLY A 41 -2.14 -21.52 14.50
CA GLY A 41 -1.31 -21.30 13.30
C GLY A 41 -0.26 -22.40 13.10
N LEU A 42 0.44 -22.83 14.16
CA LEU A 42 1.40 -23.95 14.10
C LEU A 42 0.71 -25.26 13.78
N GLU A 43 -0.47 -25.51 14.36
CA GLU A 43 -1.28 -26.68 14.07
C GLU A 43 -1.73 -26.69 12.60
N ALA A 44 -2.21 -25.56 12.07
CA ALA A 44 -2.58 -25.42 10.67
C ALA A 44 -1.41 -25.75 9.73
N ILE A 45 -0.20 -25.24 10.03
CA ILE A 45 1.01 -25.56 9.24
C ILE A 45 1.36 -27.05 9.32
N LYS A 46 1.26 -27.66 10.50
CA LYS A 46 1.56 -29.10 10.70
C LYS A 46 0.56 -29.99 9.96
N ASN A 47 -0.71 -29.57 9.90
CA ASN A 47 -1.79 -30.30 9.23
C ASN A 47 -1.82 -30.07 7.72
N ASP A 48 -1.07 -29.09 7.20
CA ASP A 48 -0.96 -28.77 5.77
C ASP A 48 -0.04 -29.75 5.02
N THR A 49 -0.49 -31.01 4.93
CA THR A 49 0.26 -32.10 4.27
C THR A 49 0.51 -31.86 2.78
N GLU A 50 -0.39 -31.12 2.12
CA GLU A 50 -0.31 -30.77 0.70
C GLU A 50 0.57 -29.53 0.44
N LYS A 51 1.08 -28.87 1.48
CA LYS A 51 1.90 -27.65 1.41
C LYS A 51 1.20 -26.52 0.65
N GLU A 52 -0.11 -26.37 0.89
CA GLU A 52 -0.90 -25.32 0.29
C GLU A 52 -0.63 -23.95 0.90
N ILE A 53 -0.19 -23.89 2.17
CA ILE A 53 0.21 -22.67 2.88
C ILE A 53 1.56 -22.22 2.35
N VAL A 54 1.54 -21.13 1.58
CA VAL A 54 2.71 -20.60 0.86
C VAL A 54 3.19 -19.27 1.42
N LEU A 55 2.43 -18.65 2.31
CA LEU A 55 2.76 -17.39 2.98
C LEU A 55 2.07 -17.32 4.34
N ILE A 56 2.77 -16.76 5.34
CA ILE A 56 2.21 -16.47 6.66
C ILE A 56 2.17 -14.96 6.87
N LEU A 57 1.02 -14.45 7.29
CA LEU A 57 0.85 -13.13 7.88
C LEU A 57 0.76 -13.29 9.40
N LEU A 58 1.65 -12.64 10.14
CA LEU A 58 1.78 -12.81 11.57
C LEU A 58 1.68 -11.47 12.29
N ASP A 59 0.79 -11.36 13.28
CA ASP A 59 0.95 -10.35 14.33
C ASP A 59 1.88 -10.87 15.43
N LEU A 60 2.71 -10.00 16.00
CA LEU A 60 3.59 -10.35 17.11
C LEU A 60 2.89 -10.36 18.46
N LYS A 61 1.80 -9.60 18.60
CA LYS A 61 1.08 -9.48 19.87
C LYS A 61 -0.40 -9.79 19.67
N MET A 62 -0.81 -10.95 20.14
CA MET A 62 -2.21 -11.37 20.21
C MET A 62 -2.55 -11.60 21.68
N GLU A 63 -3.69 -11.09 22.16
CA GLU A 63 -4.11 -11.26 23.56
C GLU A 63 -4.46 -12.70 23.96
N PRO A 64 -5.13 -13.53 23.12
CA PRO A 64 -5.53 -14.88 23.52
C PRO A 64 -4.44 -15.94 23.36
N ALA A 65 -3.26 -15.60 22.83
CA ALA A 65 -2.20 -16.57 22.55
C ALA A 65 -1.35 -16.87 23.80
N GLN A 66 -1.07 -18.15 24.06
CA GLN A 66 -0.13 -18.57 25.11
C GLN A 66 1.31 -18.30 24.66
N ILE A 67 1.55 -18.44 23.36
CA ILE A 67 2.80 -18.22 22.66
C ILE A 67 2.66 -16.93 21.85
N ASN A 68 3.48 -15.93 22.11
CA ASN A 68 3.45 -14.69 21.30
C ASN A 68 4.11 -14.90 19.93
N GLY A 69 3.95 -13.94 19.01
CA GLY A 69 4.48 -14.12 17.65
C GLY A 69 6.01 -14.19 17.56
N LEU A 70 6.76 -13.66 18.54
CA LEU A 70 8.23 -13.83 18.58
C LEU A 70 8.61 -15.27 18.89
N GLN A 71 7.88 -15.90 19.83
CA GLN A 71 8.08 -17.31 20.15
C GLN A 71 7.63 -18.20 18.97
N PHE A 72 6.55 -17.85 18.27
CA PHE A 72 6.14 -18.52 17.04
C PHE A 72 7.27 -18.54 15.99
N LEU A 73 7.96 -17.43 15.78
CA LEU A 73 9.11 -17.38 14.85
C LEU A 73 10.23 -18.36 15.26
N THR A 74 10.42 -18.55 16.57
CA THR A 74 11.41 -19.51 17.10
C THR A 74 10.95 -20.95 16.86
N GLU A 75 9.66 -21.25 17.07
CA GLU A 75 9.07 -22.56 16.81
C GLU A 75 9.12 -22.94 15.32
N VAL A 76 8.78 -22.00 14.43
CA VAL A 76 8.89 -22.20 12.97
C VAL A 76 10.32 -22.54 12.57
N SER A 77 11.30 -21.83 13.13
CA SER A 77 12.73 -22.06 12.90
C SER A 77 13.16 -23.44 13.40
N ASN A 78 12.81 -23.81 14.64
CA ASN A 78 13.14 -25.09 15.25
C ASN A 78 12.53 -26.29 14.51
N HIS A 79 11.35 -26.11 13.91
CA HIS A 79 10.66 -27.13 13.13
C HIS A 79 11.03 -27.13 11.64
N ASN A 80 12.00 -26.32 11.21
CA ASN A 80 12.43 -26.20 9.80
C ASN A 80 11.26 -25.90 8.84
N ILE A 81 10.25 -25.15 9.29
CA ILE A 81 9.08 -24.79 8.48
C ILE A 81 9.54 -23.81 7.40
N ASN A 82 9.50 -24.25 6.13
CA ASN A 82 10.07 -23.52 5.00
C ASN A 82 9.13 -22.49 4.36
N CYS A 83 8.44 -21.65 5.15
CA CYS A 83 7.42 -20.73 4.66
C CYS A 83 7.83 -19.26 4.87
N PRO A 84 7.67 -18.36 3.87
CA PRO A 84 7.90 -16.94 4.08
C PRO A 84 6.87 -16.34 5.04
N ILE A 85 7.31 -15.36 5.85
CA ILE A 85 6.52 -14.70 6.87
C ILE A 85 6.57 -13.18 6.66
N ILE A 86 5.41 -12.54 6.65
CA ILE A 86 5.30 -11.08 6.81
C ILE A 86 4.78 -10.81 8.22
N CYS A 87 5.58 -10.08 9.01
CA CYS A 87 5.16 -9.63 10.33
C CYS A 87 4.39 -8.32 10.17
N TYR A 88 3.07 -8.34 10.31
CA TYR A 88 2.23 -7.15 10.28
C TYR A 88 1.80 -6.81 11.71
N THR A 89 2.50 -5.88 12.35
CA THR A 89 2.41 -5.71 13.81
C THR A 89 2.49 -4.25 14.26
N ALA A 90 1.91 -3.94 15.41
CA ALA A 90 2.06 -2.62 16.04
C ALA A 90 3.40 -2.44 16.76
N TYR A 91 4.22 -3.49 16.87
CA TYR A 91 5.47 -3.51 17.64
C TYR A 91 6.69 -3.98 16.82
N PRO A 92 6.99 -3.31 15.68
CA PRO A 92 8.07 -3.74 14.78
C PRO A 92 9.45 -3.77 15.44
N GLU A 93 9.69 -2.91 16.43
CA GLU A 93 10.95 -2.79 17.16
C GLU A 93 11.31 -4.08 17.93
N LYS A 94 10.32 -4.90 18.28
CA LYS A 94 10.56 -6.14 19.05
C LYS A 94 11.28 -7.21 18.25
N ILE A 95 11.26 -7.13 16.91
CA ILE A 95 11.91 -8.10 16.04
C ILE A 95 13.45 -7.95 16.06
N VAL A 96 13.97 -6.75 16.34
CA VAL A 96 15.41 -6.44 16.23
C VAL A 96 16.28 -7.31 17.13
N ASN A 97 15.72 -7.86 18.22
CA ASN A 97 16.44 -8.67 19.19
C ASN A 97 16.43 -10.18 18.87
N LEU A 98 15.81 -10.61 17.77
CA LEU A 98 15.78 -12.01 17.39
C LEU A 98 17.08 -12.44 16.69
N SER A 99 17.45 -13.71 16.85
CA SER A 99 18.60 -14.28 16.15
C SER A 99 18.37 -14.31 14.64
N SER A 100 19.45 -14.24 13.84
CA SER A 100 19.37 -14.36 12.38
C SER A 100 18.68 -15.65 11.93
N GLN A 101 18.82 -16.73 12.71
CA GLN A 101 18.14 -18.00 12.46
C GLN A 101 16.62 -17.86 12.55
N ASN A 102 16.08 -17.05 13.46
CA ASN A 102 14.64 -16.82 13.60
C ASN A 102 14.10 -15.82 12.57
N LEU A 103 14.98 -14.97 12.03
CA LEU A 103 14.62 -13.92 11.07
C LEU A 103 14.75 -14.35 9.62
N ASN A 104 15.45 -15.45 9.32
CA ASN A 104 15.67 -15.93 7.96
C ASN A 104 14.37 -16.16 7.15
N ARG A 105 13.22 -16.28 7.80
CA ARG A 105 11.91 -16.47 7.16
C ARG A 105 11.07 -15.21 7.10
N VAL A 106 11.44 -14.20 7.87
CA VAL A 106 10.73 -12.93 7.93
C VAL A 106 11.16 -12.13 6.70
N VAL A 107 10.30 -12.10 5.69
CA VAL A 107 10.55 -11.38 4.44
C VAL A 107 10.37 -9.88 4.64
N CYS A 108 9.42 -9.50 5.50
CA CYS A 108 9.12 -8.09 5.76
C CYS A 108 8.50 -7.90 7.15
N VAL A 109 8.77 -6.75 7.75
CA VAL A 109 8.09 -6.27 8.95
C VAL A 109 7.37 -4.98 8.60
N LEU A 110 6.05 -5.00 8.70
CA LEU A 110 5.19 -3.87 8.36
C LEU A 110 4.51 -3.36 9.64
N PRO A 111 4.69 -2.07 9.99
CA PRO A 111 4.00 -1.51 11.12
C PRO A 111 2.50 -1.39 10.84
N LYS A 112 1.67 -1.87 11.78
CA LYS A 112 0.25 -1.53 11.85
C LYS A 112 0.13 -0.02 12.08
N GLY A 113 -0.72 0.63 11.30
CA GLY A 113 -1.07 2.03 11.49
C GLY A 113 -2.48 2.29 11.00
N GLN A 114 -2.93 3.53 11.16
CA GLN A 114 -4.35 3.88 10.98
C GLN A 114 -4.74 4.20 9.52
N ASN A 115 -3.81 4.13 8.57
CA ASN A 115 -4.03 4.59 7.21
C ASN A 115 -4.16 3.43 6.21
N GLN A 116 -5.13 3.54 5.30
CA GLN A 116 -5.43 2.54 4.26
C GLN A 116 -4.22 2.19 3.36
N TYR A 117 -3.26 3.10 3.25
CA TYR A 117 -2.03 2.91 2.47
C TYR A 117 -1.22 1.69 2.92
N GLN A 118 -1.15 1.41 4.23
CA GLN A 118 -0.37 0.27 4.74
C GLN A 118 -0.97 -1.08 4.34
N PHE A 119 -2.30 -1.18 4.29
CA PHE A 119 -2.93 -2.40 3.80
C PHE A 119 -2.72 -2.58 2.28
N LYS A 120 -2.73 -1.49 1.50
CA LYS A 120 -2.38 -1.55 0.07
C LYS A 120 -0.98 -2.12 -0.12
N VAL A 121 0.00 -1.62 0.63
CA VAL A 121 1.38 -2.14 0.61
C VAL A 121 1.42 -3.62 1.00
N LEU A 122 0.74 -4.02 2.08
CA LEU A 122 0.65 -5.43 2.49
C LEU A 122 0.06 -6.30 1.37
N ARG A 123 -1.05 -5.86 0.75
CA ARG A 123 -1.69 -6.57 -0.37
C ARG A 123 -0.75 -6.71 -1.55
N ASP A 124 -0.12 -5.61 -1.96
CA ASP A 124 0.77 -5.62 -3.12
C ASP A 124 1.98 -6.53 -2.87
N LEU A 125 2.48 -6.60 -1.63
CA LEU A 125 3.51 -7.57 -1.23
C LEU A 125 3.02 -9.01 -1.26
N MET A 126 1.81 -9.30 -0.74
CA MET A 126 1.22 -10.64 -0.84
C MET A 126 1.11 -11.08 -2.30
N VAL A 127 0.53 -10.23 -3.15
CA VAL A 127 0.39 -10.51 -4.58
C VAL A 127 1.75 -10.66 -5.24
N PHE A 128 2.73 -9.80 -4.93
CA PHE A 128 4.08 -9.90 -5.47
C PHE A 128 4.71 -11.27 -5.15
N LEU A 129 4.76 -11.65 -3.87
CA LEU A 129 5.33 -12.92 -3.40
C LEU A 129 4.62 -14.14 -3.99
N LEU A 130 3.33 -14.03 -4.30
CA LEU A 130 2.55 -15.11 -4.92
C LEU A 130 2.60 -15.10 -6.46
N SER A 131 2.76 -13.93 -7.08
CA SER A 131 2.79 -13.76 -8.54
C SER A 131 4.09 -14.24 -9.17
N GLU A 132 5.16 -14.31 -8.38
CA GLU A 132 6.42 -14.84 -8.81
C GLU A 132 6.36 -16.38 -8.88
N THR A 133 6.38 -16.91 -10.10
CA THR A 133 7.09 -18.17 -10.42
C THR A 133 8.60 -17.96 -10.27
N VAL A 134 9.05 -17.34 -9.18
CA VAL A 134 10.45 -17.37 -8.80
C VAL A 134 10.62 -18.68 -8.07
N SER A 135 11.26 -19.62 -8.77
CA SER A 135 11.72 -20.88 -8.21
C SER A 135 12.15 -20.64 -6.76
N GLN A 136 11.58 -21.41 -5.82
CA GLN A 136 11.93 -21.35 -4.40
C GLN A 136 13.44 -21.47 -4.14
N SER A 137 14.23 -21.86 -5.15
CA SER A 137 15.70 -21.82 -5.15
C SER A 137 16.34 -20.43 -5.17
N ALA A 138 15.60 -19.34 -5.48
CA ALA A 138 16.17 -18.00 -5.56
C ALA A 138 15.89 -17.12 -4.32
N ILE A 139 15.02 -17.59 -3.41
CA ILE A 139 14.57 -16.85 -2.21
C ILE A 139 15.20 -17.41 -0.92
N THR A 140 15.93 -18.53 -0.97
CA THR A 140 16.46 -19.24 0.21
C THR A 140 17.91 -18.91 0.61
N GLU A 141 18.53 -17.84 0.11
CA GLU A 141 19.87 -17.46 0.56
C GLU A 141 19.82 -16.21 1.45
N ALA A 142 20.25 -16.40 2.70
CA ALA A 142 20.16 -15.49 3.84
C ALA A 142 20.98 -14.19 3.74
N ASP A 143 21.53 -13.88 2.56
CA ASP A 143 22.45 -12.76 2.33
C ASP A 143 22.05 -11.91 1.11
N LYS A 144 20.78 -11.51 0.99
CA LYS A 144 20.41 -10.44 0.04
C LYS A 144 20.02 -9.17 0.76
N GLU A 145 20.99 -8.27 0.77
CA GLU A 145 20.80 -6.83 0.79
C GLU A 145 19.49 -6.45 0.05
N LEU A 146 18.73 -5.53 0.65
CA LEU A 146 17.67 -4.80 -0.05
C LEU A 146 18.16 -4.49 -1.47
N LEU A 147 17.36 -4.82 -2.49
CA LEU A 147 17.75 -4.58 -3.88
C LEU A 147 18.27 -3.16 -3.99
N ASP A 148 19.58 -3.03 -4.23
CA ASP A 148 20.17 -1.71 -4.35
C ASP A 148 19.65 -1.07 -5.64
N TYR A 149 19.80 0.25 -5.74
CA TYR A 149 19.35 0.98 -6.93
C TYR A 149 19.86 0.37 -8.25
N PRO A 150 21.12 -0.11 -8.36
CA PRO A 150 21.60 -0.89 -9.51
C PRO A 150 20.77 -2.15 -9.82
N GLN A 151 20.45 -2.96 -8.82
CA GLN A 151 19.70 -4.21 -8.99
C GLN A 151 18.23 -3.96 -9.37
N VAL A 152 17.59 -2.97 -8.74
CA VAL A 152 16.23 -2.51 -9.14
C VAL A 152 16.25 -2.01 -10.58
N ARG A 153 17.26 -1.22 -10.95
CA ARG A 153 17.43 -0.71 -12.30
C ARG A 153 17.61 -1.84 -13.31
N GLU A 154 18.37 -2.88 -13.01
CA GLU A 154 18.51 -4.04 -13.90
C GLU A 154 17.23 -4.87 -14.01
N ALA A 155 16.51 -5.08 -12.92
CA ALA A 155 15.20 -5.73 -12.95
C ALA A 155 14.23 -4.96 -13.86
N ILE A 156 14.18 -3.63 -13.73
CA ILE A 156 13.36 -2.76 -14.58
C ILE A 156 13.80 -2.84 -16.05
N LYS A 157 15.10 -2.91 -16.35
CA LYS A 157 15.57 -3.03 -17.75
C LYS A 157 15.03 -4.28 -18.46
N ARG A 158 14.90 -5.39 -17.73
CA ARG A 158 14.38 -6.67 -18.23
C ARG A 158 12.87 -6.67 -18.46
N PHE A 159 12.15 -5.67 -17.96
CA PHE A 159 10.71 -5.57 -18.21
C PHE A 159 10.43 -5.24 -19.66
N SER A 160 9.37 -5.84 -20.21
CA SER A 160 8.79 -5.36 -21.47
C SER A 160 8.41 -3.89 -21.35
N GLU A 161 8.47 -3.13 -22.45
CA GLU A 161 8.07 -1.72 -22.46
C GLU A 161 6.66 -1.50 -21.91
N ARG A 162 5.72 -2.41 -22.20
CA ARG A 162 4.36 -2.36 -21.64
C ARG A 162 4.35 -2.44 -20.10
N LYS A 163 5.19 -3.30 -19.51
CA LYS A 163 5.32 -3.43 -18.04
C LYS A 163 6.00 -2.20 -17.43
N LYS A 164 7.05 -1.66 -18.07
CA LYS A 164 7.70 -0.41 -17.64
C LYS A 164 6.70 0.75 -17.61
N LEU A 165 5.91 0.90 -18.68
CA LEU A 165 4.88 1.94 -18.77
C LEU A 165 3.76 1.75 -17.74
N LYS A 166 3.34 0.50 -17.47
CA LYS A 166 2.37 0.21 -16.41
C LYS A 166 2.93 0.60 -15.04
N LEU A 167 4.18 0.25 -14.74
CA LEU A 167 4.85 0.60 -13.48
C LEU A 167 4.94 2.12 -13.31
N ILE A 168 5.36 2.84 -14.35
CA ILE A 168 5.40 4.31 -14.35
C ILE A 168 3.99 4.88 -14.09
N LYS A 169 2.96 4.34 -14.74
CA LYS A 169 1.57 4.77 -14.54
C LYS A 169 1.11 4.60 -13.09
N GLU A 170 1.45 3.48 -12.47
CA GLU A 170 1.10 3.18 -11.08
C GLU A 170 1.87 4.06 -10.10
N LEU A 171 3.19 4.23 -10.30
CA LEU A 171 4.02 5.11 -9.48
C LEU A 171 3.57 6.56 -9.54
N VAL A 172 3.28 7.06 -10.74
CA VAL A 172 2.83 8.44 -10.97
C VAL A 172 1.45 8.71 -10.41
N ALA A 173 0.57 7.71 -10.35
CA ALA A 173 -0.73 7.86 -9.71
C ALA A 173 -0.59 8.21 -8.22
N ASP A 174 0.50 7.83 -7.57
CA ASP A 174 0.66 8.03 -6.12
C ASP A 174 1.60 9.21 -5.78
N LEU A 175 2.16 9.90 -6.78
CA LEU A 175 3.05 11.05 -6.55
C LEU A 175 2.27 12.36 -6.34
N SER A 176 2.68 13.12 -5.31
CA SER A 176 2.22 14.49 -5.13
C SER A 176 2.77 15.40 -6.24
N TYR A 177 2.09 16.52 -6.51
CA TYR A 177 2.44 17.42 -7.60
C TYR A 177 3.90 17.94 -7.57
N PRO A 178 4.48 18.31 -6.41
CA PRO A 178 5.90 18.69 -6.33
C PRO A 178 6.85 17.58 -6.79
N TYR A 179 6.67 16.34 -6.30
CA TYR A 179 7.53 15.21 -6.69
C TYR A 179 7.31 14.81 -8.14
N MET A 180 6.08 14.89 -8.65
CA MET A 180 5.84 14.71 -10.08
C MET A 180 6.61 15.72 -10.93
N LYS A 181 6.66 16.99 -10.53
CA LYS A 181 7.37 18.03 -11.31
C LYS A 181 8.87 17.73 -11.43
N GLU A 182 9.48 17.17 -10.38
CA GLU A 182 10.86 16.70 -10.41
C GLU A 182 10.99 15.44 -11.26
N PHE A 183 10.12 14.45 -11.05
CA PHE A 183 10.06 13.22 -11.86
C PHE A 183 9.94 13.52 -13.36
N TYR A 184 9.10 14.49 -13.75
CA TYR A 184 8.92 14.93 -15.14
C TYR A 184 10.20 15.43 -15.83
N ARG A 185 11.22 15.85 -15.08
CA ARG A 185 12.51 16.28 -15.66
C ARG A 185 13.36 15.09 -16.11
N GLU A 186 13.17 13.94 -15.47
CA GLU A 186 13.99 12.73 -15.67
C GLU A 186 13.26 11.66 -16.51
N VAL A 187 11.96 11.82 -16.72
CA VAL A 187 11.14 10.85 -17.45
C VAL A 187 11.33 10.98 -18.97
N PRO A 188 11.55 9.85 -19.68
CA PRO A 188 11.59 9.84 -21.14
C PRO A 188 10.33 10.44 -21.77
N SER A 189 10.49 11.18 -22.87
CA SER A 189 9.41 11.85 -23.60
C SER A 189 8.22 10.95 -23.97
N ARG A 190 8.46 9.65 -24.19
CA ARG A 190 7.40 8.65 -24.45
C ARG A 190 6.51 8.37 -23.25
N ALA A 191 7.05 8.39 -22.03
CA ALA A 191 6.28 8.22 -20.81
C ALA A 191 5.54 9.51 -20.42
N LYS A 192 6.02 10.68 -20.88
CA LYS A 192 5.37 11.98 -20.65
C LYS A 192 3.91 12.02 -21.13
N ALA A 193 3.62 11.52 -22.33
CA ALA A 193 2.24 11.48 -22.86
C ALA A 193 1.29 10.62 -22.01
N LEU A 194 1.80 9.52 -21.45
CA LEU A 194 1.03 8.67 -20.55
C LEU A 194 0.72 9.39 -19.24
N ILE A 195 1.70 10.11 -18.70
CA ILE A 195 1.52 10.90 -17.47
C ILE A 195 0.55 12.05 -17.71
N ASP A 196 0.71 12.77 -18.83
CA ASP A 196 -0.19 13.86 -19.23
C ASP A 196 -1.65 13.34 -19.35
N SER A 197 -1.84 12.15 -19.91
CA SER A 197 -3.15 11.50 -20.01
C SER A 197 -3.78 11.22 -18.65
N VAL A 198 -3.00 10.65 -17.71
CA VAL A 198 -3.46 10.40 -16.33
C VAL A 198 -3.79 11.70 -15.61
N GLN A 199 -2.96 12.74 -15.77
CA GLN A 199 -3.21 14.06 -15.18
C GLN A 199 -4.46 14.71 -15.74
N GLN A 200 -4.67 14.66 -17.06
CA GLN A 200 -5.89 15.18 -17.69
C GLN A 200 -7.14 14.46 -17.17
N GLN A 201 -7.08 13.14 -17.01
CA GLN A 201 -8.21 12.37 -16.45
C GLN A 201 -8.50 12.78 -15.01
N ARG A 202 -7.47 12.91 -14.17
CA ARG A 202 -7.62 13.37 -12.78
C ARG A 202 -8.17 14.79 -12.69
N GLN A 203 -7.71 15.70 -13.54
CA GLN A 203 -8.23 17.06 -13.60
C GLN A 203 -9.70 17.09 -14.01
N LYS A 204 -10.14 16.24 -14.96
CA LYS A 204 -11.55 16.13 -15.33
C LYS A 204 -12.42 15.68 -14.15
N ILE A 205 -11.96 14.66 -13.41
CA ILE A 205 -12.66 14.14 -12.23
C ILE A 205 -12.77 15.22 -11.15
N LEU A 206 -11.65 15.87 -10.81
CA LEU A 206 -11.62 16.89 -9.75
C LEU A 206 -12.43 18.13 -10.15
N ARG A 207 -12.34 18.59 -11.40
CA ARG A 207 -13.15 19.71 -11.90
C ARG A 207 -14.64 19.40 -11.80
N LYS A 208 -15.07 18.21 -12.22
CA LYS A 208 -16.47 17.79 -12.11
C LYS A 208 -16.95 17.90 -10.65
N TRP A 209 -16.17 17.36 -9.72
CA TRP A 209 -16.48 17.46 -8.30
C TRP A 209 -16.53 18.91 -7.80
N VAL A 210 -15.60 19.78 -8.20
CA VAL A 210 -15.63 21.21 -7.82
C VAL A 210 -16.91 21.90 -8.32
N LEU A 211 -17.31 21.64 -9.57
CA LEU A 211 -18.52 22.22 -10.15
C LEU A 211 -19.78 21.77 -9.40
N GLU A 212 -19.89 20.46 -9.11
CA GLU A 212 -21.00 19.91 -8.31
C GLU A 212 -21.08 20.57 -6.93
N LYS A 213 -19.93 20.76 -6.25
CA LYS A 213 -19.91 21.39 -4.92
C LYS A 213 -20.15 22.91 -4.94
N LEU A 214 -19.87 23.58 -6.05
CA LEU A 214 -20.26 24.98 -6.27
C LEU A 214 -21.77 25.10 -6.49
N GLU A 215 -22.37 24.19 -7.26
CA GLU A 215 -23.81 24.13 -7.52
C GLU A 215 -24.60 23.86 -6.22
N GLU A 216 -24.10 22.94 -5.39
CA GLU A 216 -24.62 22.65 -4.04
C GLU A 216 -24.38 23.80 -3.02
N LYS A 217 -23.67 24.87 -3.42
CA LYS A 217 -23.25 26.00 -2.56
C LYS A 217 -22.42 25.59 -1.34
N LEU A 218 -21.72 24.45 -1.46
CA LEU A 218 -20.80 23.95 -0.43
C LEU A 218 -19.39 24.54 -0.58
N LEU A 219 -19.03 24.98 -1.79
CA LEU A 219 -17.80 25.70 -2.08
C LEU A 219 -18.06 27.19 -2.34
N PRO A 220 -17.11 28.09 -1.99
CA PRO A 220 -17.22 29.52 -2.27
C PRO A 220 -17.30 29.84 -3.77
N SER A 221 -18.24 30.70 -4.17
CA SER A 221 -18.49 31.07 -5.57
C SER A 221 -17.35 31.84 -6.25
N GLU A 222 -16.35 32.29 -5.48
CA GLU A 222 -15.12 32.92 -5.97
C GLU A 222 -14.13 31.92 -6.60
N ILE A 223 -14.34 30.61 -6.41
CA ILE A 223 -13.50 29.58 -7.06
C ILE A 223 -13.80 29.61 -8.57
N PRO A 224 -12.79 29.89 -9.41
CA PRO A 224 -13.00 30.01 -10.84
C PRO A 224 -13.32 28.65 -11.44
N THR A 225 -14.17 28.63 -12.47
CA THR A 225 -14.65 27.41 -13.17
C THR A 225 -14.12 27.26 -14.58
N ASP A 226 -13.26 28.20 -15.03
CA ASP A 226 -12.67 28.23 -16.36
C ASP A 226 -11.86 26.95 -16.66
N GLU A 227 -11.90 26.50 -17.90
CA GLU A 227 -11.13 25.35 -18.37
C GLU A 227 -9.60 25.52 -18.23
N LEU A 228 -9.13 26.76 -18.12
CA LEU A 228 -7.74 27.11 -17.91
C LEU A 228 -7.27 26.92 -16.46
N VAL A 229 -8.17 26.65 -15.52
CA VAL A 229 -7.88 26.45 -14.10
C VAL A 229 -7.49 25.00 -13.82
N ILE A 230 -6.35 24.78 -13.16
CA ILE A 230 -5.88 23.45 -12.72
C ILE A 230 -6.09 23.32 -11.22
N TYR A 231 -6.93 22.38 -10.79
CA TYR A 231 -7.21 22.15 -9.37
C TYR A 231 -6.26 21.11 -8.76
N ARG A 232 -6.01 21.22 -7.47
CA ARG A 232 -5.35 20.18 -6.66
C ARG A 232 -5.86 20.23 -5.22
N ILE A 233 -5.83 19.10 -4.54
CA ILE A 233 -6.11 19.02 -3.10
C ILE A 233 -4.77 18.98 -2.37
N GLU A 234 -4.64 19.77 -1.33
CA GLU A 234 -3.49 19.75 -0.43
C GLU A 234 -3.94 19.44 0.99
N GLU A 235 -3.31 18.45 1.61
CA GLU A 235 -3.47 18.13 3.03
C GLU A 235 -2.40 18.87 3.84
N SER A 236 -2.81 19.53 4.93
CA SER A 236 -1.91 20.20 5.87
C SER A 236 -2.19 19.72 7.29
N ILE A 237 -1.11 19.49 8.05
CA ILE A 237 -1.16 19.13 9.47
C ILE A 237 -0.65 20.32 10.27
N ARG A 238 -1.53 21.00 11.02
CA ARG A 238 -1.09 22.05 11.96
C ARG A 238 -0.54 21.44 13.24
N ARG A 239 0.63 21.91 13.67
CA ARG A 239 1.41 21.38 14.81
C ARG A 239 0.86 21.74 16.20
N SER A 240 -0.26 22.45 16.34
CA SER A 240 -0.77 22.90 17.64
C SER A 240 -1.97 22.09 18.11
N THR A 241 -1.70 21.19 19.05
CA THR A 241 -2.56 20.72 20.17
C THR A 241 -3.98 20.17 19.93
N GLU A 242 -4.59 20.29 18.75
CA GLU A 242 -5.87 19.63 18.44
C GLU A 242 -5.84 18.93 17.07
N LYS A 243 -6.19 17.65 17.10
CA LYS A 243 -6.06 16.65 16.04
C LYS A 243 -7.01 16.92 14.87
N GLY A 244 -6.47 17.31 13.72
CA GLY A 244 -7.24 17.33 12.47
C GLY A 244 -6.35 17.50 11.24
N LYS A 245 -6.63 16.73 10.19
CA LYS A 245 -6.14 16.98 8.83
C LYS A 245 -6.93 18.15 8.25
N TYR A 246 -6.23 19.16 7.71
CA TYR A 246 -6.86 20.28 7.01
C TYR A 246 -6.72 20.07 5.51
N TYR A 247 -7.80 20.29 4.78
CA TYR A 247 -7.81 20.15 3.33
C TYR A 247 -7.93 21.53 2.68
N TYR A 248 -7.13 21.77 1.65
CA TYR A 248 -7.19 22.98 0.84
C TYR A 248 -7.43 22.61 -0.63
N LEU A 249 -8.43 23.24 -1.25
CA LEU A 249 -8.53 23.28 -2.71
C LEU A 249 -7.55 24.35 -3.15
N LYS A 250 -6.50 23.97 -3.88
CA LYS A 250 -5.63 24.91 -4.57
C LYS A 250 -5.95 24.91 -6.04
N TRP A 251 -5.80 26.06 -6.67
CA TRP A 251 -5.88 26.15 -8.11
C TRP A 251 -4.84 27.09 -8.69
N PHE A 252 -4.32 26.70 -9.84
CA PHE A 252 -3.44 27.52 -10.65
C PHE A 252 -4.25 28.12 -11.79
N ASP A 253 -4.29 29.45 -11.84
CA ASP A 253 -4.89 30.19 -12.94
C ASP A 253 -3.81 30.49 -13.99
N LYS A 254 -3.97 29.95 -15.20
CA LYS A 254 -3.02 30.13 -16.30
C LYS A 254 -2.96 31.57 -16.82
N ASN A 255 -4.03 32.34 -16.68
CA ASN A 255 -4.07 33.73 -17.14
C ASN A 255 -3.23 34.61 -16.22
N THR A 256 -3.45 34.49 -14.91
CA THR A 256 -2.73 35.29 -13.91
C THR A 256 -1.39 34.69 -13.49
N LYS A 257 -1.14 33.42 -13.81
CA LYS A 257 0.03 32.62 -13.38
C LYS A 257 0.19 32.57 -11.86
N LYS A 258 -0.90 32.64 -11.11
CA LYS A 258 -0.90 32.63 -9.64
C LYS A 258 -1.58 31.38 -9.11
N ASP A 259 -1.02 30.84 -8.04
CA ASP A 259 -1.67 29.85 -7.21
C ASP A 259 -2.58 30.56 -6.21
N GLN A 260 -3.79 30.04 -6.05
CA GLN A 260 -4.74 30.43 -5.02
C GLN A 260 -5.16 29.21 -4.22
N SER A 261 -5.70 29.43 -3.03
CA SER A 261 -6.16 28.35 -2.17
C SER A 261 -7.40 28.74 -1.38
N LYS A 262 -8.26 27.75 -1.14
CA LYS A 262 -9.39 27.86 -0.23
C LYS A 262 -9.44 26.65 0.68
N TYR A 263 -9.68 26.90 1.95
CA TYR A 263 -9.91 25.84 2.92
C TYR A 263 -11.20 25.08 2.57
N ILE A 264 -11.16 23.76 2.66
CA ILE A 264 -12.31 22.88 2.50
C ILE A 264 -12.60 22.23 3.86
N PRO A 265 -13.82 22.41 4.41
CA PRO A 265 -14.27 21.66 5.58
C PRO A 265 -14.15 20.15 5.40
N ARG A 266 -13.81 19.44 6.48
CA ARG A 266 -13.65 17.97 6.46
C ARG A 266 -14.88 17.23 5.92
N SER A 267 -16.08 17.66 6.29
CA SER A 267 -17.34 17.08 5.80
C SER A 267 -17.46 17.12 4.27
N ILE A 268 -16.91 18.16 3.62
CA ILE A 268 -16.87 18.26 2.17
C ILE A 268 -15.71 17.44 1.62
N ALA A 269 -14.54 17.48 2.27
CA ALA A 269 -13.38 16.68 1.87
C ALA A 269 -13.64 15.16 1.89
N ASP A 270 -14.47 14.67 2.81
CA ASP A 270 -14.88 13.26 2.88
C ASP A 270 -15.68 12.81 1.62
N THR A 271 -16.25 13.77 0.87
CA THR A 271 -16.95 13.52 -0.40
C THR A 271 -16.03 13.55 -1.63
N LEU A 272 -14.72 13.81 -1.46
CA LEU A 272 -13.78 13.83 -2.57
C LEU A 272 -13.84 12.52 -3.38
N PRO A 273 -13.54 12.53 -4.68
CA PRO A 273 -13.39 11.30 -5.44
C PRO A 273 -12.29 10.43 -4.80
N PRO A 274 -12.41 9.08 -4.86
CA PRO A 274 -11.47 8.16 -4.19
C PRO A 274 -10.00 8.44 -4.47
N GLU A 275 -9.67 8.92 -5.68
CA GLU A 275 -8.33 9.28 -6.12
C GLU A 275 -7.71 10.46 -5.36
N PHE A 276 -8.51 11.21 -4.60
CA PHE A 276 -8.10 12.41 -3.86
C PHE A 276 -8.36 12.31 -2.35
N ARG A 277 -8.86 11.17 -1.83
CA ARG A 277 -9.19 10.99 -0.39
C ARG A 277 -7.97 10.82 0.52
N SER A 278 -6.77 10.79 -0.04
CA SER A 278 -5.48 10.77 0.68
C SER A 278 -4.38 11.26 -0.26
N PRO A 279 -4.30 12.58 -0.51
CA PRO A 279 -3.34 13.20 -1.42
C PRO A 279 -1.89 13.15 -0.89
#